data_AF-A0A0C3RA06-F1
#
_entry.id   AF-A0A0C3RA06-F1
#
_cell.length_a   1.000
_cell.length_b   1.000
_cell.length_c   1.000
_cell.angle_alpha   90.00
_cell.angle_beta   90.00
_cell.angle_gamma   90.00
#
_symmetry.space_group_name_H-M   'P 1'
#
loop_
_entity.id
_entity.type
_entity.pdbx_description
1 polymer ?
#
loop_
_entity_poly.entity_id
_entity_poly.type
_entity_poly.pdbx_seq_one_letter_code
_entity_poly.pdbx_strand_id
1 'polypeptide(L)' 'MTQVRDLMTPMPQTIGFDISVEKALEMMQEYACHHLTVLNGGKLV' A
#
# COMPACT_ATOMS: atom_id res chain seq x y z
N MET A 1 19.21 10.13 -17.32
CA MET A 1 19.16 9.20 -16.17
C MET A 1 17.72 8.88 -15.91
N THR A 2 17.36 7.60 -15.73
CA THR A 2 16.00 7.19 -15.37
C THR A 2 15.72 7.58 -13.91
N GLN A 3 14.56 8.18 -13.63
CA GLN A 3 14.15 8.57 -12.28
C GLN A 3 13.18 7.55 -11.71
N VAL A 4 13.09 7.46 -10.38
CA VAL A 4 12.14 6.58 -9.68
C VAL A 4 10.70 6.85 -10.15
N ARG A 5 10.32 8.13 -10.31
CA ARG A 5 8.98 8.52 -10.78
C ARG A 5 8.63 7.98 -12.17
N ASP A 6 9.63 7.65 -12.97
CA ASP A 6 9.45 7.14 -14.34
C ASP A 6 9.14 5.64 -14.34
N LEU A 7 9.37 4.93 -13.22
CA LEU A 7 9.24 3.47 -13.10
C LEU A 7 8.33 3.02 -11.94
N MET A 8 8.05 3.88 -10.96
CA MET A 8 7.22 3.52 -9.80
C MET A 8 5.79 3.17 -10.21
N THR A 9 5.13 2.30 -9.44
CA THR A 9 3.67 2.14 -9.52
C THR A 9 3.00 3.39 -8.94
N PRO A 10 2.29 4.20 -9.75
CA PRO A 10 1.59 5.36 -9.24
C PRO A 10 0.40 4.92 -8.38
N MET A 11 0.19 5.60 -7.25
CA MET A 11 -0.93 5.35 -6.33
C MET A 11 -1.05 3.86 -5.93
N PRO A 12 -0.04 3.31 -5.21
CA PRO A 12 -0.13 1.93 -4.72
C PRO A 12 -1.33 1.77 -3.76
N GLN A 13 -1.78 0.53 -3.59
CA GLN A 13 -2.82 0.23 -2.61
C GLN A 13 -2.32 0.52 -1.19
N THR A 14 -3.18 1.17 -0.41
CA THR A 14 -2.87 1.59 0.97
C THR A 14 -3.99 1.18 1.90
N ILE A 15 -3.68 1.11 3.19
CA ILE A 15 -4.63 0.74 4.25
C ILE A 15 -4.57 1.74 5.40
N GLY A 16 -5.66 1.85 6.16
CA GLY A 16 -5.72 2.65 7.38
C GLY A 16 -4.92 2.00 8.52
N PHE A 17 -4.39 2.82 9.44
CA PHE A 17 -3.64 2.34 10.60
C PHE A 17 -4.44 1.44 11.55
N ASP A 18 -5.76 1.54 11.51
CA ASP A 18 -6.72 0.87 12.38
C ASP A 18 -7.38 -0.37 11.74
N ILE A 19 -6.92 -0.77 10.54
CA ILE A 19 -7.42 -1.97 9.86
C ILE A 19 -6.99 -3.25 10.59
N SER A 20 -7.80 -4.31 10.48
CA SER A 20 -7.41 -5.63 11.01
C SER A 20 -6.38 -6.33 10.11
N VAL A 21 -5.62 -7.24 10.71
CA VAL A 21 -4.59 -8.03 10.01
C VAL A 21 -5.22 -8.95 8.96
N GLU A 22 -6.38 -9.54 9.27
CA GLU A 22 -7.13 -10.40 8.34
C GLU A 22 -7.52 -9.61 7.10
N LYS A 23 -8.01 -8.38 7.28
CA LYS A 23 -8.39 -7.55 6.14
C LYS A 23 -7.19 -7.09 5.31
N ALA A 24 -6.06 -6.79 5.96
CA ALA A 24 -4.81 -6.53 5.24
C ALA A 24 -4.36 -7.75 4.42
N LEU A 25 -4.49 -8.97 4.96
CA LEU A 25 -4.18 -10.20 4.23
C LEU A 25 -5.10 -10.43 3.04
N GLU A 26 -6.42 -10.24 3.22
CA GLU A 26 -7.39 -10.30 2.12
C GLU A 26 -7.01 -9.33 0.99
N MET A 27 -6.67 -8.09 1.33
CA MET A 27 -6.28 -7.08 0.33
C MET A 27 -4.97 -7.43 -0.38
N MET A 28 -3.99 -8.00 0.33
CA MET A 28 -2.75 -8.49 -0.30
C MET A 28 -3.05 -9.59 -1.33
N GLN A 29 -3.98 -10.49 -1.02
CA GLN A 29 -4.42 -11.54 -1.95
C GLN A 29 -5.20 -10.96 -3.14
N GLU A 30 -6.15 -10.07 -2.87
CA GLU A 30 -7.01 -9.42 -3.88
C GLU A 30 -6.18 -8.64 -4.91
N TYR A 31 -5.22 -7.84 -4.44
CA TYR A 31 -4.38 -7.00 -5.31
C TYR A 31 -3.08 -7.69 -5.74
N ALA A 32 -2.92 -8.98 -5.43
CA ALA A 32 -1.72 -9.77 -5.71
C ALA A 32 -0.41 -9.06 -5.32
N CYS A 33 -0.41 -8.42 -4.14
CA CYS A 33 0.75 -7.73 -3.60
C CYS A 33 1.23 -8.37 -2.30
N HIS A 34 2.49 -8.11 -1.96
CA HIS A 34 3.12 -8.63 -0.74
C HIS A 34 3.27 -7.59 0.36
N HIS A 35 2.96 -6.32 0.05
CA HIS A 35 3.09 -5.20 0.98
C HIS A 35 1.94 -4.22 0.76
N LEU A 36 1.45 -3.65 1.85
CA LEU A 36 0.48 -2.56 1.86
C LEU A 36 1.06 -1.41 2.65
N THR A 37 0.96 -0.20 2.10
CA THR A 37 1.40 1.01 2.79
C THR A 37 0.36 1.40 3.84
N VAL A 38 0.78 1.58 5.09
CA VAL A 38 -0.11 1.98 6.19
C VAL A 38 -0.15 3.51 6.28
N LEU A 39 -1.34 4.08 6.27
CA LEU A 39 -1.56 5.52 6.38
C LEU A 39 -2.37 5.87 7.63
N ASN A 40 -2.01 6.99 8.27
CA ASN A 40 -2.81 7.66 9.30
C ASN A 40 -3.03 9.13 8.90
N GLY A 41 -4.27 9.50 8.58
CA GLY A 41 -4.59 10.86 8.13
C GLY A 41 -3.82 11.29 6.88
N GLY A 42 -3.56 10.37 5.95
CA GLY A 42 -2.82 10.62 4.71
C GLY A 42 -1.30 10.68 4.86
N LYS A 43 -0.76 10.39 6.05
CA LYS A 43 0.68 10.28 6.30
C LYS A 43 1.08 8.81 6.48
N LEU A 44 2.26 8.46 5.97
CA LEU A 44 2.89 7.17 6.22
C LEU A 44 3.23 7.02 7.71
N VAL A 45 2.90 5.86 8.31
CA VAL A 45 3.19 5.51 9.70
C VAL A 45 3.77 4.11 9.84
#